data_AF-A0A1W1ECY3-F1
#
_entry.id   AF-A0A1W1ECY3-F1
#
_cell.length_a   1.000
_cell.length_b   1.000
_cell.length_c   1.000
_cell.angle_alpha   90.00
_cell.angle_beta   90.00
_cell.angle_gamma   90.00
#
_symmetry.space_group_name_H-M   'P 1'
#
loop_
_entity.id
_entity.type
_entity.pdbx_description
1 polymer ?
#
loop_
_entity_poly.entity_id
_entity_poly.type
_entity_poly.pdbx_seq_one_letter_code
_entity_poly.pdbx_strand_id
1 'polypeptide(L)'
;MEKKNIPIFKDYNHAYKCIYIHIPKVAGISIEKALFNQKVGHKWALMYKGEDKKLSDIKDFEHFIKSLNDEVFKTNILKWTHFIPQYKYVCDQQGDLIIDFIGKFENIHDDFSCISKILNITTNLTHENKTKHKQEYQKLYTEEMRSIVSSIYKKDFEIFNYDFQIK
;
A
#
# COMPACT_ATOMS: atom_id res chain seq x y z
N MET A 1 -19.80 23.42 2.37
CA MET A 1 -18.38 23.10 2.58
C MET A 1 -17.67 23.29 1.25
N GLU A 2 -16.81 24.30 1.14
CA GLU A 2 -16.03 24.55 -0.07
C GLU A 2 -15.13 23.33 -0.34
N LYS A 3 -15.21 22.77 -1.55
CA LYS A 3 -14.24 21.80 -2.03
C LYS A 3 -12.91 22.54 -2.11
N LYS A 4 -12.03 22.34 -1.12
CA LYS A 4 -10.64 22.77 -1.25
C LYS A 4 -10.08 22.09 -2.49
N ASN A 5 -9.75 22.87 -3.52
CA ASN A 5 -8.95 22.41 -4.65
C ASN A 5 -7.57 22.04 -4.09
N ILE A 6 -7.41 20.78 -3.71
CA ILE A 6 -6.11 20.23 -3.36
C ILE A 6 -5.38 20.09 -4.70
N PRO A 7 -4.29 20.86 -4.94
CA PRO A 7 -3.56 20.76 -6.18
C PRO A 7 -3.05 19.32 -6.37
N ILE A 8 -3.25 18.77 -7.57
CA ILE A 8 -2.84 17.40 -7.93
C ILE A 8 -1.33 17.25 -7.73
N PHE A 9 -0.56 18.29 -8.07
CA PHE A 9 0.87 18.34 -7.82
C PHE A 9 1.19 19.22 -6.63
N LYS A 10 1.98 18.68 -5.69
CA LYS A 10 2.55 19.44 -4.57
C LYS A 10 3.79 20.20 -5.03
N ASP A 11 4.20 21.22 -4.28
CA ASP A 11 5.35 22.08 -4.63
C ASP A 11 6.65 21.28 -4.84
N TYR A 12 6.85 20.22 -4.05
CA TYR A 12 8.01 19.35 -4.18
C TYR A 12 8.02 18.57 -5.51
N ASN A 13 6.87 18.30 -6.13
CA ASN A 13 6.84 17.61 -7.42
C ASN A 13 7.53 18.44 -8.50
N HIS A 14 7.32 19.76 -8.47
CA HIS A 14 7.96 20.70 -9.39
C HIS A 14 9.45 20.89 -9.05
N ALA A 15 9.77 21.02 -7.75
CA ALA A 15 11.14 21.24 -7.28
C ALA A 15 12.07 20.07 -7.66
N TYR A 16 11.60 18.84 -7.50
CA TYR A 16 12.38 17.62 -7.77
C TYR A 16 12.08 16.97 -9.12
N LYS A 17 11.18 17.54 -9.92
CA LYS A 17 10.69 16.95 -11.19
C LYS A 17 10.29 15.48 -11.02
N CYS A 18 9.59 15.18 -9.93
CA CYS A 18 9.25 13.82 -9.51
C CYS A 18 7.78 13.77 -9.10
N ILE A 19 7.09 12.68 -9.40
CA ILE A 19 5.77 12.39 -8.84
C ILE A 19 5.93 11.21 -7.88
N TYR A 20 5.66 11.46 -6.59
CA TYR A 20 5.65 10.41 -5.58
C TYR A 20 4.23 9.87 -5.38
N ILE A 21 4.04 8.59 -5.69
CA ILE A 21 2.78 7.88 -5.48
C ILE A 21 2.88 7.14 -4.13
N HIS A 22 2.15 7.62 -3.13
CA HIS A 22 2.04 6.94 -1.85
C HIS A 22 1.02 5.79 -1.94
N ILE A 23 1.50 4.55 -1.93
CA ILE A 23 0.64 3.39 -1.74
C ILE A 23 0.25 3.32 -0.24
N PRO A 24 -1.03 3.29 0.13
CA PRO A 24 -1.42 3.20 1.54
C PRO A 24 -0.79 1.97 2.23
N LYS A 25 -0.38 2.14 3.49
CA LYS A 25 0.09 1.07 4.40
C LYS A 25 1.38 0.34 3.97
N VAL A 26 2.05 0.77 2.90
CA VAL A 26 3.50 0.59 2.79
C VAL A 26 4.18 1.74 3.54
N ALA A 27 5.46 1.62 3.90
CA ALA A 27 6.20 2.58 4.76
C ALA A 27 6.35 4.02 4.20
N GLY A 28 5.46 4.45 3.32
CA GLY A 28 5.51 5.72 2.61
C GLY A 28 5.40 6.95 3.51
N ILE A 29 4.99 6.84 4.78
CA ILE A 29 5.10 7.96 5.73
C ILE A 29 6.55 8.27 6.05
N SER A 30 7.38 7.23 6.23
CA SER A 30 8.82 7.39 6.49
C SER A 30 9.52 7.96 5.25
N ILE A 31 9.12 7.51 4.06
CA ILE A 31 9.67 7.99 2.77
C ILE A 31 9.24 9.43 2.53
N GLU A 32 7.96 9.77 2.71
CA GLU A 32 7.45 11.12 2.47
C GLU A 32 8.02 12.15 3.47
N LYS A 33 8.22 11.73 4.73
CA LYS A 33 8.92 12.54 5.73
C LYS A 33 10.40 12.74 5.37
N ALA A 34 11.09 11.68 4.95
CA ALA A 34 12.51 11.74 4.65
C ALA A 34 12.82 12.50 3.34
N LEU A 35 12.01 12.32 2.30
CA LEU A 35 12.22 12.95 0.98
C LEU A 35 11.60 14.35 0.88
N PHE A 36 10.44 14.58 1.51
CA PHE A 36 9.64 15.79 1.25
C PHE A 36 9.27 16.59 2.52
N ASN A 37 9.68 16.13 3.70
CA ASN A 37 9.41 16.77 5.00
C ASN A 37 7.92 17.04 5.27
N GLN A 38 7.03 16.15 4.80
CA GLN A 38 5.57 16.26 4.99
C GLN A 38 5.05 15.29 6.08
N LYS A 39 3.93 15.65 6.73
CA LYS A 39 3.26 14.84 7.75
C LYS A 39 1.88 14.42 7.26
N VAL A 40 1.65 13.13 7.06
CA VAL A 40 0.34 12.61 6.61
C VAL A 40 -0.48 12.14 7.81
N GLY A 41 -1.78 12.48 7.81
CA GLY A 41 -2.73 12.09 8.86
C GLY A 41 -3.26 10.66 8.69
N HIS A 42 -3.48 9.96 9.81
CA HIS A 42 -4.14 8.67 9.86
C HIS A 42 -5.64 8.82 10.16
N LYS A 43 -6.50 8.05 9.48
CA LYS A 43 -7.89 7.84 9.91
C LYS A 43 -7.93 6.78 11.02
N TRP A 44 -8.62 7.09 12.12
CA TRP A 44 -8.74 6.18 13.28
C TRP A 44 -9.68 5.01 12.96
N ALA A 45 -9.43 3.82 13.54
CA ALA A 45 -10.29 2.64 13.39
C ALA A 45 -11.78 2.94 13.71
N LEU A 46 -12.03 3.87 14.64
CA LEU A 46 -13.36 4.34 15.03
C LEU A 46 -14.13 5.00 13.86
N MET A 47 -13.43 5.63 12.91
CA MET A 47 -14.06 6.25 11.74
C MET A 47 -14.60 5.22 10.74
N TYR A 48 -14.11 3.98 10.78
CA TYR A 48 -14.58 2.88 9.92
C TYR A 48 -15.77 2.12 10.52
N LYS A 49 -15.97 2.17 11.85
CA LYS A 49 -17.17 1.63 12.51
C LYS A 49 -18.46 2.32 12.06
N GLY A 50 -18.37 3.55 11.54
CA GLY A 50 -19.51 4.32 11.05
C GLY A 50 -19.94 4.00 9.61
N GLU A 51 -19.08 3.35 8.81
CA GLU A 51 -19.33 3.19 7.36
C GLU A 51 -19.69 1.76 6.91
N ASP A 52 -19.48 0.71 7.70
CA ASP A 52 -19.89 -0.65 7.29
C ASP A 52 -20.38 -1.53 8.45
N LYS A 53 -21.69 -1.82 8.46
CA LYS A 53 -22.31 -2.86 9.30
C LYS A 53 -21.84 -4.29 8.96
N LYS A 54 -21.05 -4.50 7.89
CA LYS A 54 -20.63 -5.84 7.44
C LYS A 54 -19.35 -6.36 8.07
N LEU A 55 -18.48 -5.48 8.58
CA LEU A 55 -17.23 -5.91 9.23
C LEU A 55 -17.44 -6.32 10.70
N SER A 56 -18.57 -5.95 11.33
CA SER A 56 -18.86 -6.36 12.71
C SER A 56 -19.08 -7.86 12.86
N ASP A 57 -19.42 -8.56 11.77
CA ASP A 57 -19.68 -10.00 11.79
C ASP A 57 -18.40 -10.83 11.56
N ILE A 58 -17.30 -10.16 11.22
CA ILE A 58 -15.99 -10.78 11.07
C ILE A 58 -15.42 -11.10 12.47
N LYS A 59 -15.07 -12.36 12.67
CA LYS A 59 -14.70 -12.92 13.99
C LYS A 59 -13.22 -12.86 14.22
N ASP A 60 -12.46 -13.21 13.19
CA ASP A 60 -11.01 -13.32 13.19
C ASP A 60 -10.46 -13.12 11.76
N PHE A 61 -9.14 -13.24 11.64
CA PHE A 61 -8.42 -13.05 10.39
C PHE A 61 -8.76 -14.11 9.32
N GLU A 62 -8.92 -15.37 9.73
CA GLU A 62 -9.25 -16.45 8.79
C GLU A 62 -10.68 -16.26 8.24
N HIS A 63 -11.65 -15.95 9.11
CA HIS A 63 -13.01 -15.63 8.70
C HIS A 63 -13.02 -14.46 7.71
N PHE A 64 -12.27 -13.39 7.98
CA PHE A 64 -12.15 -12.26 7.06
C PHE A 64 -11.69 -12.68 5.66
N ILE A 65 -10.60 -13.44 5.57
CA ILE A 65 -10.06 -13.86 4.28
C ILE A 65 -11.04 -14.79 3.55
N LYS A 66 -11.64 -15.75 4.26
CA LYS A 66 -12.63 -16.67 3.66
C LYS A 66 -13.89 -15.95 3.18
N SER A 67 -14.32 -14.89 3.86
CA SER A 67 -15.45 -14.06 3.42
C SER A 67 -15.19 -13.36 2.08
N LEU A 68 -13.94 -13.23 1.61
CA LEU A 68 -13.63 -12.67 0.29
C LEU A 68 -14.02 -13.58 -0.89
N ASN A 69 -14.41 -14.83 -0.64
CA ASN A 69 -15.04 -15.67 -1.67
C ASN A 69 -16.45 -15.20 -2.03
N ASP A 70 -17.12 -14.45 -1.16
CA ASP A 70 -18.39 -13.80 -1.50
C ASP A 70 -18.13 -12.56 -2.36
N GLU A 71 -18.68 -12.53 -3.57
CA GLU A 71 -18.43 -11.46 -4.55
C GLU A 71 -18.94 -10.09 -4.07
N VAL A 72 -20.05 -10.06 -3.34
CA VAL A 72 -20.63 -8.81 -2.83
C VAL A 72 -19.75 -8.24 -1.71
N PHE A 73 -19.31 -9.09 -0.79
CA PHE A 73 -18.38 -8.72 0.27
C PHE A 73 -17.05 -8.25 -0.32
N LYS A 74 -16.42 -9.06 -1.17
CA LYS A 74 -15.17 -8.73 -1.86
C LYS A 74 -15.26 -7.39 -2.60
N THR A 75 -16.30 -7.17 -3.40
CA THR A 75 -16.48 -5.92 -4.16
C THR A 75 -16.58 -4.70 -3.25
N ASN A 76 -17.19 -4.84 -2.07
CA ASN A 76 -17.28 -3.73 -1.12
C ASN A 76 -15.97 -3.49 -0.39
N ILE A 77 -15.28 -4.55 0.03
CA ILE A 77 -13.97 -4.48 0.67
C ILE A 77 -12.94 -3.84 -0.27
N LEU A 78 -12.89 -4.23 -1.55
CA LEU A 78 -11.92 -3.71 -2.52
C LEU A 78 -12.16 -2.22 -2.91
N LYS A 79 -13.24 -1.58 -2.45
CA LYS A 79 -13.42 -0.13 -2.58
C LYS A 79 -12.65 0.65 -1.51
N TRP A 80 -12.32 0.00 -0.41
CA TRP A 80 -11.61 0.63 0.69
C TRP A 80 -10.14 0.80 0.31
N THR A 81 -9.59 1.99 0.52
CA THR A 81 -8.25 2.36 0.05
C THR A 81 -7.13 1.40 0.46
N HIS A 82 -7.30 0.66 1.56
CA HIS A 82 -6.32 -0.30 2.10
C HIS A 82 -6.32 -1.66 1.40
N PHE A 83 -7.39 -1.99 0.67
CA PHE A 83 -7.57 -3.27 -0.02
C PHE A 83 -7.58 -3.11 -1.55
N ILE A 84 -7.44 -1.90 -2.07
CA ILE A 84 -7.27 -1.66 -3.51
C ILE A 84 -5.95 -2.30 -3.95
N PRO A 85 -5.94 -3.18 -4.98
CA PRO A 85 -4.71 -3.74 -5.55
C PRO A 85 -3.72 -2.66 -5.96
N GLN A 86 -2.44 -2.88 -5.69
CA GLN A 86 -1.41 -1.85 -5.79
C GLN A 86 -1.13 -1.44 -7.24
N TYR A 87 -1.25 -2.36 -8.20
CA TYR A 87 -1.09 -2.09 -9.63
C TYR A 87 -2.01 -0.96 -10.11
N LYS A 88 -3.19 -0.79 -9.49
CA LYS A 88 -4.13 0.27 -9.88
C LYS A 88 -3.60 1.69 -9.63
N TYR A 89 -2.56 1.85 -8.82
CA TYR A 89 -1.94 3.15 -8.56
C TYR A 89 -0.78 3.46 -9.50
N VAL A 90 -0.22 2.44 -10.16
CA VAL A 90 1.07 2.53 -10.87
C VAL A 90 1.02 2.01 -12.31
N CYS A 91 -0.14 1.52 -12.74
CA CYS A 91 -0.41 1.11 -14.11
C CYS A 91 -1.44 2.02 -14.78
N ASP A 92 -1.38 2.09 -16.10
CA ASP A 92 -2.43 2.71 -16.93
C ASP A 92 -3.66 1.80 -17.11
N GLN A 93 -4.55 2.19 -18.03
CA GLN A 93 -5.77 1.44 -18.34
C GLN A 93 -5.50 0.15 -19.12
N GLN A 94 -4.34 0.06 -19.77
CA GLN A 94 -3.87 -1.08 -20.54
C GLN A 94 -3.18 -2.12 -19.63
N GLY A 95 -2.75 -1.68 -18.44
CA GLY A 95 -2.07 -2.51 -17.45
C GLY A 95 -0.55 -2.35 -17.48
N ASP A 96 -0.04 -1.41 -18.26
CA ASP A 96 1.39 -1.13 -18.37
C ASP A 96 1.85 -0.24 -17.22
N LEU A 97 3.03 -0.52 -16.67
CA LEU A 97 3.63 0.30 -15.61
C LEU A 97 3.98 1.69 -16.14
N ILE A 98 3.49 2.73 -15.46
CA ILE A 98 3.70 4.15 -15.83
C ILE A 98 4.72 4.85 -14.94
N ILE A 99 5.54 4.09 -14.23
CA ILE A 99 6.53 4.62 -13.29
C ILE A 99 7.93 4.09 -13.62
N ASP A 100 8.93 4.95 -13.44
CA ASP A 100 10.33 4.64 -13.76
C ASP A 100 11.05 3.85 -12.66
N PHE A 101 10.51 3.87 -11.44
CA PHE A 101 11.11 3.23 -10.27
C PHE A 101 10.07 2.72 -9.27
N ILE A 102 10.22 1.47 -8.83
CA ILE A 102 9.42 0.83 -7.78
C ILE A 102 10.36 0.41 -6.65
N GLY A 103 10.25 1.06 -5.50
CA GLY A 103 10.93 0.64 -4.28
C GLY A 103 10.12 -0.41 -3.51
N LYS A 104 10.80 -1.43 -3.00
CA LYS A 104 10.26 -2.53 -2.20
C LYS A 104 10.63 -2.36 -0.73
N PHE A 105 9.72 -2.73 0.18
CA PHE A 105 9.95 -2.53 1.61
C PHE A 105 11.07 -3.43 2.15
N GLU A 106 11.19 -4.64 1.64
CA GLU A 106 12.26 -5.58 1.97
C GLU A 106 13.65 -5.06 1.58
N ASN A 107 13.72 -4.19 0.56
CA ASN A 107 14.95 -3.59 0.05
C ASN A 107 15.02 -2.09 0.38
N ILE A 108 14.26 -1.63 1.39
CA ILE A 108 13.97 -0.22 1.61
C ILE A 108 15.23 0.66 1.70
N HIS A 109 16.31 0.16 2.29
CA HIS A 109 17.56 0.93 2.42
C HIS A 109 18.27 1.11 1.06
N ASP A 110 18.33 0.05 0.26
CA ASP A 110 19.00 0.08 -1.05
C ASP A 110 18.18 0.88 -2.06
N ASP A 111 16.87 0.67 -2.08
CA ASP A 111 15.95 1.40 -2.94
C ASP A 111 15.90 2.89 -2.58
N PHE A 112 15.94 3.21 -1.29
CA PHE A 112 16.03 4.60 -0.83
C PHE A 112 17.35 5.26 -1.24
N SER A 113 18.47 4.52 -1.16
CA SER A 113 19.77 5.01 -1.63
C SER A 113 19.77 5.26 -3.14
N CYS A 114 19.13 4.38 -3.92
CA CYS A 114 18.96 4.53 -5.36
C CYS A 114 18.18 5.81 -5.70
N ILE A 115 16.98 5.98 -5.13
CA ILE A 115 16.13 7.14 -5.44
C ILE A 115 16.73 8.45 -4.92
N SER A 116 17.42 8.43 -3.78
CA SER A 116 18.12 9.62 -3.26
C SER A 116 19.20 10.11 -4.21
N LYS A 117 19.93 9.20 -4.88
CA LYS A 117 20.91 9.56 -5.91
C LYS A 117 20.24 10.13 -7.17
N ILE A 118 19.15 9.49 -7.64
CA ILE A 118 18.38 9.98 -8.80
C ILE A 118 17.86 11.40 -8.55
N LEU A 119 17.38 11.67 -7.34
CA LEU A 119 16.84 12.97 -6.94
C LEU A 119 17.90 13.97 -6.47
N ASN A 120 19.17 13.58 -6.40
CA ASN A 120 20.27 14.37 -5.84
C ASN A 120 20.00 14.89 -4.42
N ILE A 121 19.40 14.04 -3.57
CA ILE A 121 19.08 14.32 -2.17
C ILE A 121 20.08 13.59 -1.27
N THR A 122 20.66 14.29 -0.31
CA THR A 122 21.53 13.70 0.72
C THR A 122 20.76 13.66 2.05
N THR A 123 20.07 12.56 2.32
CA THR A 123 19.31 12.36 3.56
C THR A 123 19.37 10.90 3.99
N ASN A 124 19.04 10.65 5.26
CA ASN A 124 18.99 9.30 5.83
C ASN A 124 17.54 8.90 6.09
N LEU A 125 17.20 7.65 5.75
CA LEU A 125 15.89 7.11 6.06
C LEU A 125 15.81 6.73 7.56
N THR A 126 15.07 7.51 8.34
CA THR A 126 14.76 7.15 9.73
C THR A 126 13.68 6.06 9.74
N HIS A 127 13.95 4.94 10.39
CA HIS A 127 12.96 3.86 10.56
C HIS A 127 11.90 4.27 11.58
N GLU A 128 10.79 4.84 11.10
CA GLU A 128 9.59 5.14 11.91
C GLU A 128 8.67 3.90 11.97
N ASN A 129 8.01 3.69 13.13
CA ASN A 129 7.05 2.60 13.36
C ASN A 129 7.61 1.16 13.32
N LYS A 130 8.64 0.88 14.13
CA LYS A 130 9.14 -0.50 14.35
C LYS A 130 8.05 -1.41 14.92
N THR A 131 7.62 -2.40 14.15
CA THR A 131 6.74 -3.47 14.65
C THR A 131 7.47 -4.28 15.71
N LYS A 132 6.88 -4.41 16.91
CA LYS A 132 7.45 -5.18 18.03
C LYS A 132 7.37 -6.70 17.83
N HIS A 133 6.43 -7.15 16.99
CA HIS A 133 6.20 -8.55 16.69
C HIS A 133 6.87 -8.93 15.37
N LYS A 134 7.88 -9.81 15.46
CA LYS A 134 8.58 -10.40 14.32
C LYS A 134 7.95 -11.74 13.91
N GLN A 135 6.64 -11.91 14.17
CA GLN A 135 5.95 -13.11 13.72
C GLN A 135 5.99 -13.13 12.20
N GLU A 136 6.48 -14.23 11.64
CA GLU A 136 6.37 -14.52 10.21
C GLU A 136 4.88 -14.55 9.87
N TYR A 137 4.37 -13.46 9.30
CA TYR A 137 2.96 -13.30 8.93
C TYR A 137 2.49 -14.44 8.02
N GLN A 138 3.42 -15.09 7.33
CA GLN A 138 3.20 -16.22 6.43
C GLN A 138 2.68 -17.46 7.17
N LYS A 139 3.04 -17.61 8.45
CA LYS A 139 2.52 -18.66 9.34
C LYS A 139 1.06 -18.45 9.73
N LEU A 140 0.49 -17.27 9.47
CA LEU A 140 -0.92 -16.95 9.74
C LEU A 140 -1.86 -17.42 8.62
N TYR A 141 -1.31 -17.78 7.45
CA TYR A 141 -2.12 -18.15 6.29
C TYR A 141 -2.20 -19.66 6.11
N THR A 142 -3.42 -20.19 6.07
CA THR A 142 -3.70 -21.53 5.55
C THR A 142 -3.56 -21.56 4.02
N GLU A 143 -3.45 -22.74 3.42
CA GLU A 143 -3.38 -22.89 1.95
C GLU A 143 -4.60 -22.29 1.25
N GLU A 144 -5.79 -22.46 1.83
CA GLU A 144 -7.03 -21.85 1.33
C GLU A 144 -6.93 -20.32 1.32
N MET A 145 -6.47 -19.72 2.42
CA MET A 145 -6.31 -18.26 2.52
C MET A 145 -5.30 -17.74 1.48
N ARG A 146 -4.20 -18.48 1.25
CA ARG A 146 -3.20 -18.13 0.23
C ARG A 146 -3.82 -18.12 -1.17
N SER A 147 -4.64 -19.12 -1.49
CA SER A 147 -5.33 -19.22 -2.77
C SER A 147 -6.29 -18.06 -3.03
N ILE A 148 -7.07 -17.67 -2.00
CA ILE A 148 -8.00 -16.54 -2.09
C ILE A 148 -7.24 -15.23 -2.36
N VAL A 149 -6.19 -14.97 -1.57
CA VAL A 149 -5.39 -13.74 -1.70
C VAL A 149 -4.62 -13.71 -3.01
N SER A 150 -4.00 -14.81 -3.43
CA SER A 150 -3.25 -14.88 -4.68
C SER A 150 -4.15 -14.68 -5.90
N SER A 151 -5.40 -15.13 -5.85
CA SER A 151 -6.38 -14.89 -6.91
C SER A 151 -6.78 -13.41 -7.00
N ILE A 152 -7.07 -12.78 -5.86
CA ILE A 152 -7.49 -11.36 -5.80
C ILE A 152 -6.38 -10.42 -6.26
N TYR A 153 -5.15 -10.67 -5.82
CA TYR A 153 -3.99 -9.81 -6.07
C TYR A 153 -3.05 -10.36 -7.15
N LYS A 154 -3.53 -11.27 -8.01
CA LYS A 154 -2.74 -11.94 -9.05
C LYS A 154 -1.87 -10.98 -9.86
N LYS A 155 -2.46 -9.87 -10.32
CA LYS A 155 -1.75 -8.84 -11.08
C LYS A 155 -0.63 -8.16 -10.29
N ASP A 156 -0.82 -7.93 -8.99
CA ASP A 156 0.23 -7.37 -8.14
C ASP A 156 1.42 -8.33 -8.07
N PHE A 157 1.17 -9.64 -7.89
CA PHE A 157 2.24 -10.65 -7.89
C PHE A 157 3.01 -10.67 -9.22
N GLU A 158 2.30 -10.63 -10.34
CA GLU A 158 2.90 -10.64 -11.68
C GLU A 158 3.71 -9.37 -11.96
N ILE A 159 3.12 -8.20 -11.75
CA ILE A 159 3.71 -6.90 -12.10
C ILE A 159 4.91 -6.58 -11.20
N PHE A 160 4.82 -6.88 -9.91
CA PHE A 160 5.89 -6.59 -8.95
C PHE A 160 6.88 -7.74 -8.78
N ASN A 161 6.75 -8.79 -9.58
CA ASN A 161 7.63 -9.95 -9.59
C ASN A 161 7.78 -10.57 -8.19
N TYR A 162 6.64 -10.82 -7.53
CA TYR A 162 6.56 -11.60 -6.30
C TYR A 162 6.12 -13.03 -6.64
N ASP A 163 6.71 -14.00 -5.95
CA ASP A 163 6.24 -15.37 -6.05
C ASP A 163 4.80 -15.47 -5.54
N PHE A 164 3.95 -16.19 -6.26
CA PHE A 164 2.56 -16.47 -5.86
C PHE A 164 2.44 -17.24 -4.54
N GLN A 165 3.57 -17.79 -4.07
CA GLN A 165 3.68 -18.38 -2.75
C GLN A 165 4.02 -17.25 -1.78
N ILE A 166 3.09 -16.93 -0.87
CA ILE A 166 3.39 -16.13 0.32
C ILE A 166 4.52 -16.88 1.07
N LYS A 167 5.79 -16.54 0.83
CA LYS A 167 6.97 -17.20 1.41
C LYS A 167 7.10 -16.89 2.88
#